data_AF-A0A4Q9VAR4-F1
#
_entry.id   AF-A0A4Q9VAR4-F1
#
_cell.length_a   1.000
_cell.length_b   1.000
_cell.length_c   1.000
_cell.angle_alpha   90.00
_cell.angle_beta   90.00
_cell.angle_gamma   90.00
#
_symmetry.space_group_name_H-M   'P 1'
#
loop_
_entity.id
_entity.type
_entity.pdbx_description
1 polymer ?
#
loop_
_entity_poly.entity_id
_entity_poly.type
_entity_poly.pdbx_seq_one_letter_code
_entity_poly.pdbx_strand_id
1 'polypeptide(L)'
;MKLYTKLYKDFEEMYLGYAALAIIASSCWGSVAAMFILMNGHGLWNMIQLFLVVAVCMGFNAAVLAQLRTKFVFNSLIISLAVSTLMIIANSI
;
A
#
# COMPACT_ATOMS: atom_id res chain seq x y z
N MET A 1 -14.09 -7.37 15.49
CA MET A 1 -12.94 -8.27 15.78
C MET A 1 -12.96 -9.61 15.04
N LYS A 2 -14.08 -10.12 14.49
CA LYS A 2 -14.10 -11.38 13.70
C LYS A 2 -13.55 -11.25 12.26
N LEU A 3 -13.64 -10.08 11.64
CA LEU A 3 -13.23 -9.91 10.24
C LEU A 3 -11.70 -9.98 10.08
N TYR A 4 -10.96 -9.20 10.89
CA TYR A 4 -9.49 -9.14 10.84
C TYR A 4 -8.84 -10.50 11.09
N THR A 5 -9.33 -11.24 12.10
CA THR A 5 -8.81 -12.58 12.42
C THR A 5 -9.14 -13.62 11.36
N LYS A 6 -10.29 -13.50 10.69
CA LYS A 6 -10.66 -14.42 9.59
C LYS A 6 -9.80 -14.16 8.34
N LEU A 7 -9.69 -12.89 7.93
CA LEU A 7 -8.80 -12.46 6.84
C LEU A 7 -7.35 -12.84 7.10
N TYR A 8 -6.86 -12.64 8.33
CA TYR A 8 -5.51 -13.03 8.71
C TYR A 8 -5.28 -14.54 8.61
N LYS A 9 -6.27 -15.35 9.01
CA LYS A 9 -6.19 -16.81 8.94
C LYS A 9 -6.20 -17.32 7.49
N ASP A 10 -7.05 -16.76 6.64
CA ASP A 10 -7.07 -17.05 5.20
C ASP A 10 -5.75 -16.63 4.52
N PHE A 11 -5.19 -15.47 4.92
CA PHE A 11 -3.90 -14.98 4.42
C PHE A 11 -2.72 -15.83 4.90
N GLU A 12 -2.80 -16.46 6.08
CA GLU A 12 -1.77 -17.38 6.58
C GLU A 12 -1.87 -18.75 5.86
N GLU A 13 -3.08 -19.22 5.59
CA GLU A 13 -3.35 -20.51 4.95
C GLU A 13 -2.97 -20.53 3.45
N MET A 14 -3.15 -19.40 2.74
CA MET A 14 -2.73 -19.23 1.34
C MET A 14 -1.81 -18.01 1.14
N TYR A 15 -0.74 -17.93 1.95
CA TYR A 15 0.19 -16.78 1.96
C TYR A 15 0.68 -16.34 0.59
N LEU A 16 1.15 -17.25 -0.27
CA LEU A 16 1.69 -16.88 -1.58
C LEU A 16 0.62 -16.28 -2.52
N GLY A 17 -0.58 -16.87 -2.55
CA GLY A 17 -1.68 -16.40 -3.41
C GLY A 17 -2.23 -15.05 -2.93
N TYR A 18 -2.42 -14.91 -1.62
CA TYR A 18 -2.91 -13.67 -1.04
C TYR A 18 -1.85 -12.56 -1.06
N ALA A 19 -0.57 -12.88 -0.89
CA ALA A 19 0.51 -11.92 -1.03
C ALA A 19 0.61 -11.38 -2.46
N ALA A 20 0.46 -12.24 -3.48
CA ALA A 20 0.42 -11.80 -4.88
C ALA A 20 -0.76 -10.85 -5.15
N LEU A 21 -1.97 -11.19 -4.67
CA LEU A 21 -3.14 -10.31 -4.76
C LEU A 21 -2.92 -8.98 -4.05
N ALA A 22 -2.27 -9.00 -2.89
CA ALA A 22 -1.98 -7.81 -2.09
C ALA A 22 -0.93 -6.90 -2.76
N ILE A 23 0.07 -7.47 -3.43
CA ILE A 23 1.03 -6.72 -4.27
C ILE A 23 0.30 -6.02 -5.41
N ILE A 24 -0.57 -6.73 -6.12
CA ILE A 24 -1.33 -6.15 -7.24
C ILE A 24 -2.23 -5.02 -6.72
N ALA A 25 -2.99 -5.27 -5.65
CA ALA A 25 -3.89 -4.27 -5.08
C ALA A 25 -3.15 -3.01 -4.60
N SER A 26 -2.04 -3.17 -3.87
CA SER A 26 -1.25 -2.03 -3.38
C SER A 26 -0.55 -1.25 -4.51
N SER A 27 -0.09 -1.94 -5.55
CA SER A 27 0.55 -1.32 -6.72
C SER A 27 -0.46 -0.51 -7.54
N CYS A 28 -1.68 -1.04 -7.75
CA CYS A 28 -2.75 -0.32 -8.43
C CYS A 28 -3.24 0.89 -7.62
N TRP A 29 -3.33 0.78 -6.29
CA TRP A 29 -3.69 1.93 -5.46
C TRP A 29 -2.62 3.01 -5.45
N GLY A 30 -1.35 2.61 -5.38
CA GLY A 30 -0.21 3.52 -5.44
C GLY A 30 -0.13 4.26 -6.78
N SER A 31 -0.43 3.60 -7.90
CA SER A 31 -0.45 4.26 -9.21
C SER A 31 -1.58 5.29 -9.35
N VAL A 32 -2.77 5.00 -8.81
CA VAL A 32 -3.87 5.99 -8.73
C VAL A 32 -3.46 7.18 -7.87
N ALA A 33 -2.82 6.95 -6.72
CA ALA A 33 -2.33 8.02 -5.86
C ALA A 33 -1.26 8.89 -6.56
N ALA A 34 -0.30 8.26 -7.23
CA ALA A 34 0.72 8.96 -8.00
C ALA A 34 0.11 9.81 -9.13
N MET A 35 -0.91 9.29 -9.83
CA MET A 35 -1.62 10.02 -10.87
C MET A 35 -2.29 11.28 -10.32
N PHE A 36 -3.01 11.18 -9.20
CA PHE A 36 -3.64 12.35 -8.57
C PHE A 36 -2.61 13.41 -8.15
N ILE A 37 -1.49 12.99 -7.55
CA ILE A 37 -0.42 13.90 -7.13
C ILE A 37 0.20 14.64 -8.33
N LEU A 38 0.40 13.95 -9.44
CA LEU A 38 0.95 14.54 -10.68
C LEU A 38 -0.05 15.45 -11.39
N MET A 39 -1.36 15.18 -11.31
CA MET A 39 -2.39 16.02 -11.92
C MET A 39 -2.50 17.40 -11.25
N ASN A 40 -2.20 17.52 -9.95
CA ASN A 40 -2.19 18.81 -9.26
C ASN A 40 -0.92 19.66 -9.52
N GLY A 41 0.04 19.13 -10.28
CA GLY A 41 1.21 19.87 -10.74
C GLY A 41 2.53 19.17 -10.40
N HIS A 42 3.65 19.83 -10.74
CA HIS A 42 5.00 19.26 -10.64
C HIS A 42 5.93 20.06 -9.72
N GLY A 43 5.36 20.73 -8.72
CA GLY A 43 6.15 21.43 -7.70
C GLY A 43 6.95 20.47 -6.81
N LEU A 44 7.97 21.00 -6.12
CA LEU A 44 8.78 20.26 -5.16
C LEU A 44 7.95 19.52 -4.10
N TRP A 45 6.84 20.13 -3.66
CA TRP A 45 5.93 19.52 -2.69
C TRP A 45 5.26 18.24 -3.22
N ASN A 46 4.77 18.27 -4.47
CA ASN A 46 4.14 17.11 -5.11
C ASN A 46 5.15 15.98 -5.33
N MET A 47 6.40 16.31 -5.67
CA MET A 47 7.45 15.30 -5.81
C MET A 47 7.82 14.61 -4.48
N ILE A 48 7.87 15.36 -3.37
CA ILE A 48 8.11 14.77 -2.04
C ILE A 48 6.95 13.85 -1.65
N GLN A 49 5.72 14.27 -1.93
CA GLN A 49 4.54 13.45 -1.68
C GLN A 49 4.58 12.14 -2.48
N LEU A 50 4.87 12.24 -3.78
CA LEU A 50 5.00 11.09 -4.66
C LEU A 50 6.11 10.13 -4.20
N PHE A 51 7.26 10.67 -3.78
CA PHE A 51 8.35 9.86 -3.22
C PHE A 51 7.89 9.08 -1.98
N LEU A 52 7.13 9.72 -1.08
CA LEU A 52 6.65 9.07 0.14
C LEU A 52 5.69 7.92 -0.17
N VAL A 53 4.73 8.12 -1.10
CA VAL A 53 3.80 7.07 -1.53
C VAL A 53 4.54 5.89 -2.13
N VAL A 54 5.47 6.16 -3.06
CA VAL A 54 6.23 5.12 -3.75
C VAL A 54 7.13 4.36 -2.78
N ALA A 55 7.79 5.04 -1.84
CA ALA A 55 8.62 4.41 -0.82
C ALA A 55 7.81 3.45 0.07
N VAL A 56 6.59 3.84 0.46
CA VAL A 56 5.69 3.00 1.28
C VAL A 56 5.18 1.79 0.48
N CYS A 57 4.77 1.97 -0.78
CA CYS A 57 4.37 0.87 -1.65
C CYS A 57 5.52 -0.11 -1.91
N MET A 58 6.74 0.38 -2.15
CA MET A 58 7.91 -0.48 -2.34
C MET A 58 8.34 -1.18 -1.05
N GLY A 59 8.17 -0.54 0.10
CA GLY A 59 8.37 -1.16 1.41
C GLY A 59 7.45 -2.36 1.63
N PHE A 60 6.18 -2.26 1.20
CA PHE A 60 5.26 -3.39 1.23
C PHE A 60 5.72 -4.55 0.33
N ASN A 61 6.12 -4.27 -0.91
CA ASN A 61 6.66 -5.29 -1.82
C ASN A 61 7.92 -5.96 -1.27
N ALA A 62 8.82 -5.18 -0.67
CA ALA A 62 10.01 -5.70 -0.01
C ALA A 62 9.66 -6.60 1.20
N ALA A 63 8.65 -6.20 1.98
CA ALA A 63 8.18 -7.00 3.12
C ALA A 63 7.60 -8.35 2.69
N VAL A 64 6.89 -8.38 1.56
CA VAL A 64 6.36 -9.62 0.96
C VAL A 64 7.50 -10.51 0.45
N LEU A 65 8.44 -9.96 -0.31
CA LEU A 65 9.57 -10.69 -0.91
C LEU A 65 10.53 -11.25 0.14
N ALA A 66 10.76 -10.53 1.24
CA ALA A 66 11.58 -11.00 2.36
C ALA A 66 10.88 -12.05 3.24
N GLN A 67 9.69 -12.54 2.86
CA GLN A 67 8.90 -13.52 3.61
C GLN A 67 8.78 -13.18 5.10
N LEU A 68 8.61 -11.89 5.42
CA LEU A 68 8.37 -11.45 6.80
C LEU A 68 7.08 -12.08 7.32
N ARG A 69 6.95 -12.16 8.65
CA ARG A 69 5.75 -12.71 9.28
C ARG A 69 4.50 -12.08 8.65
N THR A 70 3.54 -12.93 8.30
CA THR A 70 2.21 -12.62 7.75
C THR A 70 1.55 -11.42 8.44
N LYS A 71 1.69 -11.27 9.76
CA LYS A 71 1.19 -10.11 10.52
C LYS A 71 1.77 -8.78 10.04
N PHE A 72 3.06 -8.75 9.77
CA PHE A 72 3.79 -7.55 9.37
C PHE A 72 3.42 -7.14 7.96
N VAL A 73 3.32 -8.11 7.05
CA VAL A 73 2.87 -7.90 5.67
C VAL A 73 1.44 -7.34 5.64
N PHE A 74 0.53 -7.95 6.40
CA PHE A 74 -0.87 -7.51 6.43
C PHE A 74 -1.03 -6.10 7.01
N ASN A 75 -0.28 -5.78 8.08
CA ASN A 75 -0.28 -4.41 8.63
C ASN A 75 0.34 -3.41 7.65
N SER A 76 1.41 -3.80 6.95
CA SER A 76 2.05 -2.97 5.93
C SER A 76 1.14 -2.69 4.74
N LEU A 77 0.26 -3.62 4.36
CA LEU A 77 -0.75 -3.42 3.31
C LEU A 77 -1.78 -2.37 3.72
N ILE A 78 -2.29 -2.49 4.95
CA ILE A 78 -3.27 -1.55 5.49
C ILE A 78 -2.65 -0.15 5.58
N ILE A 79 -1.40 -0.06 6.00
CA ILE A 79 -0.65 1.21 6.07
C ILE A 79 -0.46 1.78 4.67
N SER A 80 -0.05 0.99 3.66
CA SER A 80 0.16 1.51 2.30
C SER A 80 -1.14 1.98 1.65
N LEU A 81 -2.26 1.27 1.86
CA LEU A 81 -3.59 1.70 1.44
C LEU A 81 -4.05 2.98 2.15
N ALA A 82 -3.88 3.05 3.47
CA ALA A 82 -4.28 4.22 4.27
C ALA A 82 -3.45 5.46 3.93
N VAL A 83 -2.13 5.32 3.75
CA VAL A 83 -1.23 6.42 3.36
C VAL A 83 -1.56 6.90 1.95
N SER A 84 -1.81 5.98 1.01
CA SER A 84 -2.19 6.35 -0.36
C SER A 84 -3.53 7.09 -0.40
N THR A 85 -4.53 6.64 0.37
CA THR A 85 -5.82 7.34 0.47
C THR A 85 -5.73 8.68 1.19
N LEU A 86 -4.95 8.79 2.26
CA LEU A 86 -4.69 10.06 2.95
C LEU A 86 -4.00 11.07 2.04
N MET A 87 -3.01 10.64 1.25
CA MET A 87 -2.36 11.53 0.29
C MET A 87 -3.27 11.96 -0.85
N ILE A 88 -4.14 11.08 -1.36
CA ILE A 88 -5.14 11.47 -2.35
C ILE A 88 -6.07 12.53 -1.77
N ILE A 89 -6.56 12.37 -0.53
CA ILE A 89 -7.46 13.34 0.12
C ILE A 89 -6.73 14.67 0.39
N ALA A 90 -5.50 14.62 0.89
CA ALA A 90 -4.71 15.82 1.20
C ALA A 90 -4.26 16.58 -0.05
N ASN A 91 -4.21 15.92 -1.21
CA ASN A 91 -3.87 16.54 -2.48
C ASN A 91 -5.14 16.99 -3.24
N SER A 92 -6.29 16.32 -3.04
CA SER A 92 -7.58 16.70 -3.63
C SER A 92 -8.26 17.92 -2.96
N ILE A 93 -7.75 18.41 -1.84
CA ILE A 93 -8.24 19.61 -1.12
C ILE A 93 -7.35 20.81 -1.41
#